data_AF-X1H2D2-F1
#
_entry.id   AF-X1H2D2-F1
#
_cell.length_a   1.000
_cell.length_b   1.000
_cell.length_c   1.000
_cell.angle_alpha   90.00
_cell.angle_beta   90.00
_cell.angle_gamma   90.00
#
_symmetry.space_group_name_H-M   'P 1'
#
loop_
_entity.id
_entity.type
_entity.pdbx_description
1 polymer ?
#
loop_
_entity_poly.entity_id
_entity_poly.type
_entity_poly.pdbx_seq_one_letter_code
_entity_poly.pdbx_strand_id
1 'polypeptide(L)'
;QLDHEIEDYEPSSGKFVAWVRIPTLSLNVDTVIYMYYGNSCIDSPTENVPGVWNSNYQGVWHLGEKYALDFDGGDDYVEISNEANFDFASGDVSVSAWIYSKAAQPDWAGIVSKYPFGSGSGWTLQFHDTDQVVFEWDNGGTFYAAITNDDIPQDEWVHIVGQVEGTTLKIYVNGVLQTVTDELTGRQTNDHAVWIGTEGGENIKFQGQIDEVRIWTRALIPTEISDLYQGSPVSRTGLVGEWLMNDRTGNTVSDSSGEGNDGNMTGHAATWIPAAKDSTLNANHGTSAGSMTSADQVSGRINGSLDFDGSDDYVSFASQGQTVITLSA
;
A
#
# COMPACT_ATOMS: atom_id res chain seq x y z
N GLN A 1 -7.85 34.40 -4.06
CA GLN A 1 -8.07 32.94 -3.97
C GLN A 1 -7.66 32.53 -2.58
N LEU A 2 -8.43 31.68 -1.91
CA LEU A 2 -7.99 31.11 -0.64
C LEU A 2 -6.91 30.08 -0.92
N ASP A 3 -5.92 29.96 -0.03
CA ASP A 3 -4.96 28.87 -0.12
C ASP A 3 -5.72 27.56 0.04
N HIS A 4 -5.51 26.64 -0.88
CA HIS A 4 -6.17 25.35 -0.91
C HIS A 4 -5.27 24.26 -1.46
N GLU A 5 -5.59 23.04 -1.07
CA GLU A 5 -5.02 21.79 -1.53
C GLU A 5 -6.18 20.87 -1.87
N ILE A 6 -6.11 20.22 -3.03
CA ILE A 6 -7.08 19.27 -3.54
C ILE A 6 -6.56 17.90 -3.15
N GLU A 7 -7.32 17.23 -2.30
CA GLU A 7 -6.98 15.90 -1.81
C GLU A 7 -7.51 14.80 -2.73
N ASP A 8 -8.72 14.99 -3.27
CA ASP A 8 -9.36 14.04 -4.18
C ASP A 8 -10.27 14.78 -5.15
N TYR A 9 -10.24 14.37 -6.42
CA TYR A 9 -11.16 14.85 -7.45
C TYR A 9 -11.46 13.74 -8.44
N GLU A 10 -12.73 13.31 -8.49
CA GLU A 10 -13.22 12.31 -9.43
C GLU A 10 -14.10 13.01 -10.50
N PRO A 11 -13.58 13.23 -11.72
CA PRO A 11 -14.27 13.99 -12.76
C PRO A 11 -15.61 13.38 -13.18
N SER A 12 -15.75 12.06 -13.11
CA SER A 12 -16.95 11.36 -13.56
C SER A 12 -18.14 11.53 -12.60
N SER A 13 -17.85 11.63 -11.30
CA SER A 13 -18.86 11.81 -10.25
C SER A 13 -19.01 13.27 -9.79
N GLY A 14 -17.99 14.09 -10.06
CA GLY A 14 -17.89 15.45 -9.51
C GLY A 14 -17.54 15.48 -8.03
N LYS A 15 -17.15 14.34 -7.43
CA LYS A 15 -16.64 14.31 -6.05
C LYS A 15 -15.37 15.16 -5.98
N PHE A 16 -15.32 16.04 -4.98
CA PHE A 16 -14.22 16.95 -4.74
C PHE A 16 -13.97 17.06 -3.24
N VAL A 17 -12.74 16.79 -2.81
CA VAL A 17 -12.28 16.92 -1.43
C VAL A 17 -11.09 17.87 -1.44
N ALA A 18 -11.17 18.94 -0.64
CA ALA A 18 -10.11 19.94 -0.58
C ALA A 18 -10.01 20.58 0.80
N TRP A 19 -8.77 20.91 1.17
CA TRP A 19 -8.45 21.75 2.32
C TRP A 19 -8.41 23.19 1.90
N VAL A 20 -9.07 24.06 2.65
CA VAL A 20 -9.09 25.50 2.38
C VAL A 20 -8.71 26.23 3.64
N ARG A 21 -7.61 26.98 3.60
CA ARG A 21 -7.21 27.80 4.74
C ARG A 21 -8.13 29.02 4.82
N ILE A 22 -8.97 29.04 5.85
CA ILE A 22 -9.84 30.18 6.14
C ILE A 22 -9.10 31.13 7.09
N PRO A 23 -8.68 32.33 6.65
CA PRO A 23 -7.83 33.21 7.46
C PRO A 23 -8.52 33.69 8.74
N THR A 24 -9.83 33.89 8.67
CA THR A 24 -10.65 34.36 9.80
C THR A 24 -12.01 33.69 9.76
N LEU A 25 -12.38 33.02 10.85
CA LEU A 25 -13.73 32.53 11.08
C LEU A 25 -14.43 33.47 12.06
N SER A 26 -15.62 33.96 11.72
CA SER A 26 -16.41 34.75 12.66
C SER A 26 -17.25 33.86 13.58
N LEU A 27 -17.30 34.23 14.87
CA LEU A 27 -18.16 33.57 15.86
C LEU A 27 -19.59 34.12 15.88
N ASN A 28 -19.82 35.26 15.24
CA ASN A 28 -21.07 36.02 15.37
C ASN A 28 -21.78 36.27 14.03
N VAL A 29 -21.13 35.94 12.92
CA VAL A 29 -21.72 36.02 11.57
C VAL A 29 -21.25 34.85 10.73
N ASP A 30 -22.11 34.37 9.85
CA ASP A 30 -21.77 33.28 8.93
C ASP A 30 -20.60 33.70 8.05
N THR A 31 -19.58 32.85 8.01
CA THR A 31 -18.44 33.03 7.10
C THR A 31 -18.78 32.32 5.78
N VAL A 32 -19.10 33.09 4.74
CA VAL A 32 -19.48 32.55 3.43
C VAL A 32 -18.23 32.29 2.59
N ILE A 33 -18.10 31.07 2.08
CA ILE A 33 -17.02 30.64 1.20
C ILE A 33 -17.62 30.35 -0.18
N TYR A 34 -16.98 30.86 -1.24
CA TYR A 34 -17.40 30.63 -2.61
C TYR A 34 -16.43 29.67 -3.31
N MET A 35 -16.97 28.60 -3.88
CA MET A 35 -16.25 27.70 -4.78
C MET A 35 -16.64 28.03 -6.23
N TYR A 36 -15.65 28.34 -7.05
CA TYR A 36 -15.83 28.55 -8.49
C TYR A 36 -15.29 27.32 -9.22
N TYR A 37 -16.10 26.71 -10.10
CA TYR A 37 -15.75 25.50 -10.83
C TYR A 37 -16.15 25.62 -12.31
N GLY A 38 -15.61 24.74 -13.17
CA GLY A 38 -16.00 24.66 -14.58
C GLY A 38 -15.43 25.75 -15.49
N ASN A 39 -14.42 26.51 -15.05
CA ASN A 39 -13.76 27.49 -15.88
C ASN A 39 -12.75 26.82 -16.82
N SER A 40 -13.10 26.71 -18.11
CA SER A 40 -12.28 26.09 -19.14
C SER A 40 -10.96 26.81 -19.44
N CYS A 41 -10.75 28.01 -18.89
CA CYS A 41 -9.48 28.73 -19.01
C CYS A 41 -8.44 28.32 -17.94
N ILE A 42 -8.81 27.48 -16.97
CA ILE A 42 -7.88 26.89 -16.01
C ILE A 42 -7.39 25.56 -16.60
N ASP A 43 -6.14 25.54 -17.04
CA ASP A 43 -5.48 24.41 -17.69
C ASP A 43 -4.39 23.76 -16.81
N SER A 44 -4.24 24.26 -15.58
CA SER A 44 -3.26 23.82 -14.60
C SER A 44 -3.83 23.95 -13.17
N PRO A 45 -3.38 23.12 -12.21
CA PRO A 45 -3.83 23.21 -10.82
C PRO A 45 -3.53 24.59 -10.21
N THR A 46 -4.50 25.13 -9.47
CA THR A 46 -4.37 26.47 -8.83
C THR A 46 -4.04 26.40 -7.34
N GLU A 47 -3.66 25.22 -6.86
CA GLU A 47 -3.41 24.93 -5.45
C GLU A 47 -2.23 25.73 -4.89
N ASN A 48 -2.28 26.04 -3.61
CA ASN A 48 -1.16 26.61 -2.86
C ASN A 48 -0.98 25.81 -1.57
N VAL A 49 -0.54 24.56 -1.71
CA VAL A 49 -0.33 23.63 -0.59
C VAL A 49 0.54 24.25 0.54
N PRO A 50 1.67 24.94 0.26
CA PRO A 50 2.45 25.61 1.31
C PRO A 50 1.74 26.79 1.98
N GLY A 51 0.71 27.34 1.34
CA GLY A 51 -0.16 28.35 1.93
C GLY A 51 -1.25 27.77 2.83
N VAL A 52 -1.71 26.55 2.55
CA VAL A 52 -2.72 25.84 3.35
C VAL A 52 -2.18 25.51 4.72
N TRP A 53 -1.01 24.87 4.75
CA TRP A 53 -0.33 24.45 5.98
C TRP A 53 0.73 25.46 6.35
N ASN A 54 0.76 25.93 7.60
CA ASN A 54 1.90 26.73 8.05
C ASN A 54 3.16 25.86 8.14
N SER A 55 4.35 26.45 7.96
CA SER A 55 5.63 25.74 8.02
C SER A 55 6.02 25.23 9.42
N ASN A 56 5.20 25.49 10.44
CA ASN A 56 5.43 25.03 11.81
C ASN A 56 4.70 23.72 12.12
N TYR A 57 3.80 23.25 11.25
CA TYR A 57 3.23 21.91 11.37
C TYR A 57 4.28 20.88 10.95
N GLN A 58 4.53 19.90 11.83
CA GLN A 58 5.40 18.75 11.53
C GLN A 58 4.62 17.63 10.80
N GLY A 59 3.29 17.67 10.85
CA GLY A 59 2.36 16.83 10.10
C GLY A 59 0.93 17.31 10.35
N VAL A 60 0.02 17.04 9.42
CA VAL A 60 -1.42 17.24 9.58
C VAL A 60 -2.11 15.94 9.20
N TRP A 61 -2.52 15.18 10.22
CA TRP A 61 -3.02 13.84 10.04
C TRP A 61 -4.55 13.79 9.95
N HIS A 62 -5.03 13.10 8.93
CA HIS A 62 -6.44 12.81 8.73
C HIS A 62 -6.71 11.37 9.13
N LEU A 63 -7.56 11.20 10.14
CA LEU A 63 -7.93 9.90 10.70
C LEU A 63 -9.04 9.21 9.90
N GLY A 64 -9.31 9.68 8.68
CA GLY A 64 -10.46 9.29 7.89
C GLY A 64 -10.15 8.45 6.66
N GLU A 65 -8.91 8.40 6.20
CA GLU A 65 -8.65 8.08 4.80
C GLU A 65 -7.40 7.22 4.63
N LYS A 66 -7.61 5.93 4.90
CA LYS A 66 -7.07 4.72 4.24
C LYS A 66 -7.06 3.60 5.27
N TYR A 67 -7.32 2.37 4.87
CA TYR A 67 -7.15 1.20 5.72
C TYR A 67 -5.97 0.40 5.18
N ALA A 68 -5.35 -0.37 6.06
CA ALA A 68 -4.48 -1.46 5.66
C ALA A 68 -5.07 -2.77 6.19
N LEU A 69 -4.66 -3.89 5.61
CA LEU A 69 -4.89 -5.19 6.22
C LEU A 69 -3.78 -5.49 7.19
N ASP A 70 -4.15 -5.76 8.45
CA ASP A 70 -3.24 -6.27 9.46
C ASP A 70 -3.27 -7.80 9.47
N PHE A 71 -2.09 -8.43 9.46
CA PHE A 71 -1.87 -9.87 9.45
C PHE A 71 -1.16 -10.25 10.76
N ASP A 72 -1.77 -11.13 11.54
CA ASP A 72 -1.27 -11.47 12.88
C ASP A 72 -0.09 -12.46 12.90
N GLY A 73 0.28 -13.02 11.73
CA GLY A 73 1.31 -14.06 11.58
C GLY A 73 0.83 -15.48 11.92
N GLY A 74 -0.46 -15.65 12.21
CA GLY A 74 -1.13 -16.89 12.58
C GLY A 74 -1.82 -17.57 11.41
N ASP A 75 -3.02 -17.13 11.05
CA ASP A 75 -3.84 -17.75 10.00
C ASP A 75 -4.36 -16.79 8.91
N ASP A 76 -3.98 -15.51 8.99
CA ASP A 76 -4.45 -14.47 8.09
C ASP A 76 -3.82 -14.52 6.69
N TYR A 77 -4.66 -14.47 5.65
CA TYR A 77 -4.25 -14.22 4.26
C TYR A 77 -5.43 -13.78 3.38
N VAL A 78 -5.13 -13.17 2.24
CA VAL A 78 -6.10 -12.93 1.15
C VAL A 78 -5.87 -13.98 0.07
N GLU A 79 -6.92 -14.67 -0.36
CA GLU A 79 -6.91 -15.56 -1.52
C GLU A 79 -7.62 -14.91 -2.70
N ILE A 80 -6.91 -14.79 -3.82
CA ILE A 80 -7.45 -14.39 -5.12
C ILE A 80 -7.48 -15.64 -5.99
N SER A 81 -8.64 -15.92 -6.58
CA SER A 81 -8.83 -17.12 -7.41
C SER A 81 -7.81 -17.20 -8.55
N ASN A 82 -7.48 -18.43 -8.97
CA ASN A 82 -6.59 -18.63 -10.10
C ASN A 82 -7.22 -18.07 -11.39
N GLU A 83 -6.58 -17.07 -11.96
CA GLU A 83 -7.00 -16.41 -13.20
C GLU A 83 -5.84 -16.33 -14.20
N ALA A 84 -6.17 -16.40 -15.49
CA ALA A 84 -5.18 -16.49 -16.58
C ALA A 84 -4.33 -15.21 -16.75
N ASN A 85 -4.75 -14.10 -16.17
CA ASN A 85 -4.01 -12.83 -16.15
C ASN A 85 -2.81 -12.85 -15.18
N PHE A 86 -2.68 -13.87 -14.32
CA PHE A 86 -1.52 -14.10 -13.47
C PHE A 86 -0.54 -15.17 -14.00
N ASP A 87 -0.82 -15.72 -15.18
CA ASP A 87 -0.04 -16.78 -15.83
C ASP A 87 1.11 -16.22 -16.68
N PHE A 88 2.18 -15.80 -16.01
CA PHE A 88 3.34 -15.15 -16.62
C PHE A 88 4.35 -16.13 -17.25
N ALA A 89 3.94 -16.88 -18.28
CA ALA A 89 4.82 -17.78 -19.03
C ALA A 89 5.96 -17.03 -19.76
N SER A 90 5.72 -15.78 -20.14
CA SER A 90 6.66 -14.93 -20.89
C SER A 90 6.31 -13.44 -20.71
N GLY A 91 7.13 -12.56 -21.27
CA GLY A 91 6.92 -11.12 -21.18
C GLY A 91 7.43 -10.51 -19.87
N ASP A 92 7.07 -9.27 -19.64
CA ASP A 92 7.51 -8.51 -18.48
C ASP A 92 6.44 -8.54 -17.38
N VAL A 93 6.85 -8.36 -16.13
CA VAL A 93 5.96 -8.38 -14.96
C VAL A 93 6.43 -7.33 -13.97
N SER A 94 5.52 -6.66 -13.28
CA SER A 94 5.84 -5.92 -12.06
C SER A 94 4.83 -6.26 -10.98
N VAL A 95 5.30 -6.47 -9.75
CA VAL A 95 4.48 -6.70 -8.56
C VAL A 95 4.92 -5.68 -7.52
N SER A 96 3.99 -4.91 -6.96
CA SER A 96 4.27 -3.93 -5.91
C SER A 96 3.40 -4.16 -4.69
N ALA A 97 3.94 -3.83 -3.51
CA ALA A 97 3.19 -3.75 -2.27
C ALA A 97 3.84 -2.73 -1.33
N TRP A 98 3.02 -2.05 -0.53
CA TRP A 98 3.48 -1.43 0.70
C TRP A 98 3.41 -2.46 1.83
N ILE A 99 4.46 -2.55 2.63
CA ILE A 99 4.52 -3.45 3.79
C ILE A 99 4.93 -2.69 5.05
N TYR A 100 4.38 -3.08 6.20
CA TYR A 100 4.80 -2.63 7.53
C TYR A 100 5.09 -3.87 8.36
N SER A 101 6.36 -4.20 8.55
CA SER A 101 6.77 -5.36 9.34
C SER A 101 6.66 -5.03 10.84
N LYS A 102 5.84 -5.77 11.60
CA LYS A 102 5.66 -5.55 13.06
C LYS A 102 6.65 -6.32 13.94
N ALA A 103 7.40 -7.24 13.34
CA ALA A 103 8.35 -8.11 14.02
C ALA A 103 9.37 -8.66 13.01
N ALA A 104 10.40 -9.33 13.50
CA ALA A 104 11.31 -10.07 12.63
C ALA A 104 10.52 -11.14 11.87
N GLN A 105 10.57 -11.10 10.55
CA GLN A 105 9.85 -12.03 9.70
C GLN A 105 10.63 -13.33 9.54
N PRO A 106 9.95 -14.48 9.60
CA PRO A 106 10.58 -15.75 9.24
C PRO A 106 10.97 -15.76 7.76
N ASP A 107 11.96 -16.57 7.44
CA ASP A 107 12.29 -16.90 6.04
C ASP A 107 11.03 -17.43 5.34
N TRP A 108 10.76 -16.90 4.14
CA TRP A 108 9.59 -17.19 3.31
C TRP A 108 8.24 -16.62 3.78
N ALA A 109 8.20 -15.67 4.72
CA ALA A 109 6.96 -14.95 5.02
C ALA A 109 6.43 -14.25 3.75
N GLY A 110 5.28 -14.70 3.24
CA GLY A 110 4.80 -14.25 1.93
C GLY A 110 4.16 -12.86 1.97
N ILE A 111 4.54 -12.00 1.03
CA ILE A 111 3.90 -10.70 0.81
C ILE A 111 2.84 -10.88 -0.29
N VAL A 112 3.26 -11.35 -1.47
CA VAL A 112 2.37 -11.75 -2.58
C VAL A 112 2.96 -12.99 -3.24
N SER A 113 2.17 -14.06 -3.42
CA SER A 113 2.66 -15.31 -4.01
C SER A 113 1.67 -15.94 -4.98
N LYS A 114 2.18 -16.59 -6.03
CA LYS A 114 1.48 -17.57 -6.85
C LYS A 114 2.39 -18.78 -7.01
N TYR A 115 2.60 -19.48 -5.90
CA TYR A 115 3.54 -20.58 -5.77
C TYR A 115 2.99 -21.61 -4.77
N PRO A 116 3.04 -22.92 -5.05
CA PRO A 116 2.52 -23.93 -4.14
C PRO A 116 3.41 -24.18 -2.94
N PHE A 117 2.80 -24.59 -1.83
CA PHE A 117 3.56 -25.15 -0.73
C PHE A 117 4.37 -26.40 -1.16
N GLY A 118 5.67 -26.38 -0.86
CA GLY A 118 6.58 -27.50 -1.11
C GLY A 118 7.29 -27.40 -2.44
N SER A 119 6.90 -28.24 -3.42
CA SER A 119 7.57 -28.32 -4.73
C SER A 119 6.62 -27.95 -5.85
N GLY A 120 7.02 -27.03 -6.71
CA GLY A 120 6.27 -26.68 -7.91
C GLY A 120 7.00 -25.63 -8.72
N SER A 121 6.25 -24.78 -9.40
CA SER A 121 6.76 -23.67 -10.18
C SER A 121 5.85 -22.48 -9.99
N GLY A 122 6.40 -21.26 -10.02
CA GLY A 122 5.62 -20.06 -9.77
C GLY A 122 6.51 -18.88 -9.42
N TRP A 123 5.91 -17.89 -8.77
CA TRP A 123 6.59 -16.67 -8.38
C TRP A 123 6.15 -16.20 -7.01
N THR A 124 7.05 -15.50 -6.31
CA THR A 124 6.82 -14.98 -4.98
C THR A 124 7.51 -13.63 -4.79
N LEU A 125 6.85 -12.73 -4.09
CA LEU A 125 7.47 -11.62 -3.36
C LEU A 125 7.31 -11.94 -1.87
N GLN A 126 8.41 -12.18 -1.18
CA GLN A 126 8.40 -12.72 0.19
C GLN A 126 9.67 -12.35 0.95
N PHE A 127 9.65 -12.54 2.27
CA PHE A 127 10.82 -12.39 3.10
C PHE A 127 11.84 -13.52 2.86
N HIS A 128 13.12 -13.20 3.08
CA HIS A 128 14.27 -14.07 2.88
C HIS A 128 15.33 -13.87 3.98
N ASP A 129 16.00 -14.94 4.41
CA ASP A 129 17.18 -14.91 5.28
C ASP A 129 17.03 -14.03 6.54
N THR A 130 15.80 -13.95 7.07
CA THR A 130 15.37 -13.03 8.15
C THR A 130 15.41 -11.57 7.70
N ASP A 131 14.23 -10.97 7.54
CA ASP A 131 14.00 -9.55 7.23
C ASP A 131 14.49 -9.02 5.87
N GLN A 132 15.32 -9.70 5.08
CA GLN A 132 15.48 -9.33 3.66
C GLN A 132 14.22 -9.67 2.86
N VAL A 133 14.02 -9.08 1.68
CA VAL A 133 12.93 -9.46 0.77
C VAL A 133 13.50 -9.97 -0.54
N VAL A 134 12.89 -11.03 -1.06
CA VAL A 134 13.22 -11.65 -2.34
C VAL A 134 12.04 -11.59 -3.28
N PHE A 135 12.33 -11.23 -4.53
CA PHE A 135 11.46 -11.50 -5.65
C PHE A 135 12.00 -12.69 -6.43
N GLU A 136 11.26 -13.80 -6.42
CA GLU A 136 11.73 -15.10 -6.85
C GLU A 136 10.82 -15.73 -7.91
N TRP A 137 11.42 -16.48 -8.83
CA TRP A 137 10.76 -17.39 -9.77
C TRP A 137 11.34 -18.79 -9.66
N ASP A 138 10.48 -19.80 -9.55
CA ASP A 138 10.84 -21.21 -9.74
C ASP A 138 10.28 -21.73 -11.05
N ASN A 139 11.14 -22.36 -11.86
CA ASN A 139 10.77 -23.03 -13.10
C ASN A 139 10.51 -24.55 -12.96
N GLY A 140 10.34 -25.05 -11.73
CA GLY A 140 10.16 -26.47 -11.42
C GLY A 140 11.47 -27.19 -11.09
N GLY A 141 12.51 -26.44 -10.69
CA GLY A 141 13.80 -27.02 -10.36
C GLY A 141 14.97 -26.04 -10.24
N THR A 142 14.81 -24.78 -10.66
CA THR A 142 15.79 -23.71 -10.43
C THR A 142 15.08 -22.44 -10.01
N PHE A 143 15.52 -21.90 -8.88
CA PHE A 143 15.08 -20.61 -8.36
C PHE A 143 15.94 -19.49 -8.94
N TYR A 144 15.29 -18.44 -9.41
CA TYR A 144 15.90 -17.20 -9.87
C TYR A 144 15.38 -16.07 -9.00
N ALA A 145 16.29 -15.34 -8.36
CA ALA A 145 15.93 -14.40 -7.30
C ALA A 145 16.64 -13.06 -7.46
N ALA A 146 15.93 -11.97 -7.20
CA ALA A 146 16.50 -10.67 -6.87
C ALA A 146 16.18 -10.38 -5.39
N ILE A 147 17.23 -10.23 -4.57
CA ILE A 147 17.13 -10.08 -3.10
C ILE A 147 17.51 -8.64 -2.73
N THR A 148 16.88 -8.04 -1.72
CA THR A 148 17.33 -6.73 -1.21
C THR A 148 18.76 -6.80 -0.69
N ASN A 149 19.49 -5.67 -0.73
CA ASN A 149 20.88 -5.65 -0.22
C ASN A 149 20.93 -5.67 1.32
N ASP A 150 19.92 -5.04 1.94
CA ASP A 150 19.79 -4.84 3.37
C ASP A 150 18.45 -5.42 3.86
N ASP A 151 18.37 -5.63 5.17
CA ASP A 151 17.15 -6.05 5.86
C ASP A 151 16.08 -4.96 5.77
N ILE A 152 14.83 -5.37 5.65
CA ILE A 152 13.68 -4.47 5.73
C ILE A 152 13.49 -4.07 7.20
N PRO A 153 13.47 -2.75 7.49
CA PRO A 153 13.26 -2.27 8.84
C PRO A 153 11.86 -2.61 9.36
N GLN A 154 11.79 -2.88 10.66
CA GLN A 154 10.54 -3.07 11.38
C GLN A 154 9.96 -1.72 11.78
N ASP A 155 8.65 -1.70 12.03
CA ASP A 155 7.88 -0.56 12.51
C ASP A 155 7.86 0.67 11.59
N GLU A 156 8.12 0.48 10.30
CA GLU A 156 7.94 1.51 9.26
C GLU A 156 7.40 0.94 7.95
N TRP A 157 6.71 1.82 7.19
CA TRP A 157 6.20 1.48 5.87
C TRP A 157 7.32 1.45 4.85
N VAL A 158 7.41 0.35 4.10
CA VAL A 158 8.38 0.16 3.03
C VAL A 158 7.64 -0.23 1.76
N HIS A 159 7.94 0.46 0.65
CA HIS A 159 7.40 0.12 -0.66
C HIS A 159 8.37 -0.81 -1.38
N ILE A 160 7.89 -2.00 -1.74
CA ILE A 160 8.66 -3.02 -2.46
C ILE A 160 8.10 -3.19 -3.86
N VAL A 161 8.99 -3.24 -4.86
CA VAL A 161 8.63 -3.62 -6.23
C VAL A 161 9.55 -4.71 -6.74
N GLY A 162 8.97 -5.88 -7.06
CA GLY A 162 9.61 -6.92 -7.85
C GLY A 162 9.29 -6.73 -9.33
N GLN A 163 10.27 -6.87 -10.21
CA GLN A 163 10.09 -6.72 -11.65
C GLN A 163 10.82 -7.81 -12.45
N VAL A 164 10.19 -8.28 -13.53
CA VAL A 164 10.85 -8.96 -14.64
C VAL A 164 10.82 -8.05 -15.86
N GLU A 165 12.00 -7.74 -16.41
CA GLU A 165 12.17 -7.06 -17.70
C GLU A 165 12.94 -8.00 -18.65
N GLY A 166 12.25 -8.57 -19.63
CA GLY A 166 12.76 -9.62 -20.50
C GLY A 166 13.07 -10.91 -19.74
N THR A 167 14.35 -11.08 -19.39
CA THR A 167 14.89 -12.22 -18.63
C THR A 167 15.60 -11.78 -17.35
N THR A 168 15.44 -10.51 -16.96
CA THR A 168 16.14 -9.89 -15.84
C THR A 168 15.16 -9.66 -14.70
N LEU A 169 15.43 -10.23 -13.53
CA LEU A 169 14.74 -9.89 -12.29
C LEU A 169 15.37 -8.65 -11.66
N LYS A 170 14.54 -7.81 -11.07
CA LYS A 170 14.96 -6.64 -10.29
C LYS A 170 14.09 -6.53 -9.06
N ILE A 171 14.67 -5.98 -7.99
CA ILE A 171 13.91 -5.59 -6.81
C ILE A 171 14.25 -4.16 -6.42
N TYR A 172 13.22 -3.40 -6.05
CA TYR A 172 13.32 -2.01 -5.64
C TYR A 172 12.74 -1.86 -4.24
N VAL A 173 13.34 -0.98 -3.45
CA VAL A 173 12.89 -0.59 -2.11
C VAL A 173 12.77 0.92 -2.09
N ASN A 174 11.61 1.45 -1.72
CA ASN A 174 11.33 2.89 -1.64
C ASN A 174 11.73 3.65 -2.92
N GLY A 175 11.43 3.04 -4.08
CA GLY A 175 11.76 3.59 -5.41
C GLY A 175 13.22 3.40 -5.86
N VAL A 176 14.09 2.84 -5.02
CA VAL A 176 15.52 2.65 -5.32
C VAL A 176 15.81 1.20 -5.70
N LEU A 177 16.45 1.00 -6.85
CA LEU A 177 16.91 -0.31 -7.32
C LEU A 177 17.94 -0.90 -6.34
N GLN A 178 17.71 -2.14 -5.90
CA GLN A 178 18.60 -2.86 -5.00
C GLN A 178 19.51 -3.80 -5.77
N THR A 179 18.95 -4.85 -6.37
CA THR A 179 19.69 -5.89 -7.07
C THR A 179 19.06 -6.22 -8.42
N VAL A 180 19.88 -6.84 -9.26
CA VAL A 180 19.55 -7.26 -10.62
C VAL A 180 20.11 -8.66 -10.82
N THR A 181 19.26 -9.59 -11.27
CA THR A 181 19.65 -10.96 -11.59
C THR A 181 19.22 -11.29 -13.00
N ASP A 182 20.17 -11.69 -13.85
CA ASP A 182 19.91 -12.07 -15.23
C ASP A 182 19.62 -13.58 -15.37
N GLU A 183 19.32 -14.01 -16.60
CA GLU A 183 19.16 -15.41 -17.00
C GLU A 183 17.90 -16.12 -16.50
N LEU A 184 16.82 -15.39 -16.18
CA LEU A 184 15.51 -16.01 -15.95
C LEU A 184 15.07 -16.79 -17.20
N THR A 185 14.95 -18.11 -17.07
CA THR A 185 14.57 -18.99 -18.18
C THR A 185 13.58 -20.06 -17.73
N GLY A 186 12.77 -20.53 -18.68
CA GLY A 186 11.88 -21.67 -18.46
C GLY A 186 10.69 -21.38 -17.56
N ARG A 187 10.26 -20.12 -17.38
CA ARG A 187 9.07 -19.76 -16.60
C ARG A 187 7.88 -20.66 -16.95
N GLN A 188 7.23 -21.17 -15.92
CA GLN A 188 6.06 -22.03 -16.03
C GLN A 188 4.84 -21.34 -15.42
N THR A 189 3.66 -21.68 -15.91
CA THR A 189 2.38 -21.29 -15.33
C THR A 189 1.92 -22.37 -14.37
N ASN A 190 0.97 -22.03 -13.49
CA ASN A 190 0.42 -22.96 -12.53
C ASN A 190 -1.06 -22.64 -12.27
N ASP A 191 -1.80 -23.62 -11.75
CA ASP A 191 -3.23 -23.47 -11.47
C ASP A 191 -3.51 -23.04 -10.02
N HIS A 192 -2.52 -22.45 -9.33
CA HIS A 192 -2.66 -21.99 -7.95
C HIS A 192 -3.30 -20.61 -7.87
N ALA A 193 -3.97 -20.34 -6.77
CA ALA A 193 -4.43 -18.99 -6.43
C ALA A 193 -3.25 -18.02 -6.28
N VAL A 194 -3.56 -16.73 -6.33
CA VAL A 194 -2.65 -15.69 -5.84
C VAL A 194 -2.99 -15.45 -4.37
N TRP A 195 -1.98 -15.45 -3.51
CA TRP A 195 -2.14 -15.18 -2.09
C TRP A 195 -1.41 -13.90 -1.69
N ILE A 196 -2.02 -13.13 -0.77
CA ILE A 196 -1.39 -11.97 -0.13
C ILE A 196 -1.29 -12.27 1.36
N GLY A 197 -0.12 -12.00 1.96
CA GLY A 197 0.16 -12.25 3.38
C GLY A 197 0.61 -13.68 3.71
N THR A 198 0.79 -14.54 2.70
CA THR A 198 1.35 -15.89 2.91
C THR A 198 2.04 -16.46 1.68
N GLU A 199 2.97 -17.38 1.92
CA GLU A 199 3.54 -18.28 0.92
C GLU A 199 2.73 -19.59 0.87
N GLY A 200 2.39 -20.04 -0.35
CA GLY A 200 1.75 -21.34 -0.55
C GLY A 200 0.33 -21.49 0.02
N GLY A 201 -0.37 -20.39 0.29
CA GLY A 201 -1.73 -20.35 0.84
C GLY A 201 -1.85 -20.69 2.33
N GLU A 202 -0.93 -21.47 2.89
CA GLU A 202 -1.07 -21.98 4.28
C GLU A 202 0.24 -22.05 5.08
N ASN A 203 1.42 -21.83 4.47
CA ASN A 203 2.69 -22.20 5.11
C ASN A 203 3.26 -21.11 6.03
N ILE A 204 4.01 -20.16 5.47
CA ILE A 204 4.64 -19.10 6.26
C ILE A 204 3.85 -17.81 6.07
N LYS A 205 3.50 -17.20 7.21
CA LYS A 205 2.59 -16.08 7.32
C LYS A 205 3.36 -14.80 7.57
N PHE A 206 2.95 -13.72 6.92
CA PHE A 206 3.46 -12.40 7.21
C PHE A 206 2.85 -11.87 8.51
N GLN A 207 3.67 -11.23 9.34
CA GLN A 207 3.24 -10.59 10.57
C GLN A 207 3.43 -9.07 10.46
N GLY A 208 2.36 -8.35 10.14
CA GLY A 208 2.44 -6.93 9.86
C GLY A 208 1.29 -6.46 9.00
N GLN A 209 1.47 -5.34 8.32
CA GLN A 209 0.42 -4.79 7.47
C GLN A 209 0.84 -4.78 6.01
N ILE A 210 -0.12 -4.99 5.10
CA ILE A 210 0.07 -4.88 3.65
C ILE A 210 -0.98 -3.93 3.09
N ASP A 211 -0.54 -3.06 2.19
CA ASP A 211 -1.41 -2.11 1.49
C ASP A 211 -1.02 -1.96 0.00
N GLU A 212 -1.95 -1.46 -0.81
CA GLU A 212 -1.71 -0.95 -2.16
C GLU A 212 -1.03 -1.98 -3.09
N VAL A 213 -1.45 -3.26 -2.98
CA VAL A 213 -0.90 -4.37 -3.78
C VAL A 213 -1.32 -4.23 -5.23
N ARG A 214 -0.35 -4.30 -6.15
CA ARG A 214 -0.62 -4.18 -7.59
C ARG A 214 0.24 -5.13 -8.41
N ILE A 215 -0.34 -5.61 -9.51
CA ILE A 215 0.33 -6.51 -10.45
C ILE A 215 0.12 -5.99 -11.88
N TRP A 216 1.21 -5.92 -12.65
CA TRP A 216 1.20 -5.53 -14.06
C TRP A 216 1.84 -6.60 -14.95
N THR A 217 1.32 -6.74 -16.18
CA THR A 217 1.89 -7.54 -17.28
C THR A 217 2.97 -6.77 -18.06
N ARG A 218 3.67 -5.85 -17.40
CA ARG A 218 4.74 -5.06 -17.99
C ARG A 218 5.79 -4.67 -16.95
N ALA A 219 6.98 -4.34 -17.42
CA ALA A 219 7.97 -3.65 -16.61
C ALA A 219 7.54 -2.19 -16.42
N LEU A 220 7.41 -1.77 -15.16
CA LEU A 220 7.33 -0.35 -14.78
C LEU A 220 8.67 0.33 -15.04
N ILE A 221 8.64 1.56 -15.58
CA ILE A 221 9.86 2.35 -15.73
C ILE A 221 10.25 3.02 -14.40
N PRO A 222 11.52 3.42 -14.20
CA PRO A 222 11.97 3.96 -12.91
C PRO A 222 11.16 5.16 -12.38
N THR A 223 10.62 6.00 -13.26
CA THR A 223 9.76 7.12 -12.84
C THR A 223 8.43 6.62 -12.30
N GLU A 224 7.83 5.61 -12.90
CA GLU A 224 6.57 5.01 -12.41
C GLU A 224 6.76 4.33 -11.04
N ILE A 225 7.91 3.68 -10.81
CA ILE A 225 8.25 3.09 -9.51
C ILE A 225 8.43 4.20 -8.45
N SER A 226 9.09 5.30 -8.81
CA SER A 226 9.21 6.48 -7.96
C SER A 226 7.85 7.12 -7.67
N ASP A 227 6.95 7.19 -8.66
CA ASP A 227 5.61 7.76 -8.51
C ASP A 227 4.76 6.88 -7.58
N LEU A 228 4.80 5.54 -7.72
CA LEU A 228 4.14 4.62 -6.78
C LEU A 228 4.61 4.84 -5.33
N TYR A 229 5.92 4.97 -5.12
CA TYR A 229 6.49 5.24 -3.79
C TYR A 229 6.05 6.60 -3.22
N GLN A 230 5.82 7.60 -4.08
CA GLN A 230 5.32 8.92 -3.67
C GLN A 230 3.79 8.97 -3.58
N GLY A 231 3.07 7.86 -3.80
CA GLY A 231 1.61 7.82 -3.85
C GLY A 231 1.01 8.59 -5.02
N SER A 232 1.81 8.88 -6.05
CA SER A 232 1.36 9.57 -7.26
C SER A 232 0.69 8.61 -8.25
N PRO A 233 -0.28 9.08 -9.05
CA PRO A 233 -0.95 8.23 -10.03
C PRO A 233 0.01 7.65 -11.07
N VAL A 234 -0.13 6.36 -11.34
CA VAL A 234 0.71 5.63 -12.32
C VAL A 234 -0.16 5.04 -13.43
N SER A 235 0.42 4.88 -14.62
CA SER A 235 -0.29 4.34 -15.78
C SER A 235 -0.88 2.95 -15.49
N ARG A 236 -2.19 2.83 -15.72
CA ARG A 236 -2.95 1.58 -15.56
C ARG A 236 -2.80 0.62 -16.73
N THR A 237 -2.03 0.98 -17.77
CA THR A 237 -1.78 0.10 -18.91
C THR A 237 -1.13 -1.20 -18.44
N GLY A 238 -1.74 -2.34 -18.76
CA GLY A 238 -1.25 -3.65 -18.35
C GLY A 238 -1.40 -3.95 -16.86
N LEU A 239 -2.15 -3.15 -16.09
CA LEU A 239 -2.53 -3.47 -14.71
C LEU A 239 -3.54 -4.61 -14.74
N VAL A 240 -3.26 -5.69 -14.02
CA VAL A 240 -4.12 -6.90 -13.98
C VAL A 240 -4.63 -7.23 -12.58
N GLY A 241 -4.20 -6.51 -11.56
CA GLY A 241 -4.75 -6.59 -10.21
C GLY A 241 -4.35 -5.38 -9.39
N GLU A 242 -5.29 -4.82 -8.64
CA GLU A 242 -5.06 -3.71 -7.71
C GLU A 242 -5.94 -3.86 -6.48
N TRP A 243 -5.33 -4.25 -5.36
CA TRP A 243 -6.00 -4.40 -4.07
C TRP A 243 -5.54 -3.28 -3.14
N LEU A 244 -6.36 -2.24 -3.06
CA LEU A 244 -6.10 -1.03 -2.27
C LEU A 244 -6.33 -1.21 -0.78
N MET A 245 -6.79 -2.38 -0.33
CA MET A 245 -7.05 -2.67 1.07
C MET A 245 -7.93 -1.62 1.78
N ASN A 246 -8.98 -1.12 1.11
CA ASN A 246 -9.80 0.00 1.58
C ASN A 246 -11.30 -0.34 1.76
N ASP A 247 -11.65 -1.63 1.77
CA ASP A 247 -13.05 -2.12 1.75
C ASP A 247 -13.78 -2.01 3.10
N ARG A 248 -13.03 -1.71 4.18
CA ARG A 248 -13.50 -1.28 5.52
C ARG A 248 -14.25 -2.33 6.33
N THR A 249 -14.95 -3.26 5.70
CA THR A 249 -15.79 -4.28 6.34
C THR A 249 -15.91 -5.54 5.50
N GLY A 250 -16.23 -6.67 6.15
CA GLY A 250 -16.40 -7.95 5.48
C GLY A 250 -15.06 -8.59 5.08
N ASN A 251 -15.15 -9.69 4.33
CA ASN A 251 -14.00 -10.53 3.98
C ASN A 251 -13.57 -10.36 2.52
N THR A 252 -14.22 -9.48 1.75
CA THR A 252 -13.86 -9.24 0.36
C THR A 252 -12.83 -8.12 0.28
N VAL A 253 -11.75 -8.36 -0.46
CA VAL A 253 -10.77 -7.36 -0.84
C VAL A 253 -10.98 -7.03 -2.31
N SER A 254 -11.48 -5.83 -2.61
CA SER A 254 -11.91 -5.50 -3.96
C SER A 254 -10.73 -5.27 -4.91
N ASP A 255 -10.81 -5.82 -6.11
CA ASP A 255 -9.91 -5.51 -7.21
C ASP A 255 -10.34 -4.23 -7.93
N SER A 256 -9.58 -3.17 -7.70
CA SER A 256 -9.78 -1.86 -8.32
C SER A 256 -9.21 -1.78 -9.73
N SER A 257 -8.56 -2.83 -10.26
CA SER A 257 -7.96 -2.82 -11.61
C SER A 257 -9.01 -2.75 -12.73
N GLY A 258 -10.18 -3.37 -12.50
CA GLY A 258 -11.26 -3.56 -13.47
C GLY A 258 -11.33 -4.98 -14.05
N GLU A 259 -10.43 -5.87 -13.65
CA GLU A 259 -10.37 -7.26 -14.11
C GLU A 259 -11.26 -8.21 -13.29
N GLY A 260 -11.72 -7.78 -12.11
CA GLY A 260 -12.67 -8.54 -11.28
C GLY A 260 -12.03 -9.65 -10.45
N ASN A 261 -10.73 -9.52 -10.16
CA ASN A 261 -9.98 -10.49 -9.37
C ASN A 261 -10.11 -10.22 -7.85
N ASP A 262 -11.34 -10.09 -7.36
CA ASP A 262 -11.58 -9.82 -5.94
C ASP A 262 -10.98 -10.93 -5.07
N GLY A 263 -10.31 -10.53 -3.99
CA GLY A 263 -9.76 -11.43 -2.99
C GLY A 263 -10.76 -11.77 -1.89
N ASN A 264 -10.60 -12.94 -1.28
CA ASN A 264 -11.33 -13.34 -0.08
C ASN A 264 -10.36 -13.56 1.09
N MET A 265 -10.61 -12.87 2.19
CA MET A 265 -9.84 -12.99 3.44
C MET A 265 -10.20 -14.27 4.19
N THR A 266 -9.15 -14.95 4.65
CA THR A 266 -9.20 -16.14 5.50
C THR A 266 -8.35 -15.90 6.75
N GLY A 267 -8.71 -16.54 7.87
CA GLY A 267 -8.14 -16.26 9.19
C GLY A 267 -9.09 -15.45 10.08
N HIS A 268 -9.00 -15.59 11.40
CA HIS A 268 -9.90 -14.88 12.32
C HIS A 268 -9.50 -13.40 12.43
N ALA A 269 -9.89 -12.65 11.40
CA ALA A 269 -9.79 -11.21 11.26
C ALA A 269 -8.38 -10.68 10.99
N ALA A 270 -7.95 -10.81 9.73
CA ALA A 270 -7.24 -9.71 9.09
C ALA A 270 -8.08 -8.44 9.30
N THR A 271 -7.72 -7.66 10.31
CA THR A 271 -8.52 -6.51 10.72
C THR A 271 -8.14 -5.35 9.83
N TRP A 272 -9.15 -4.79 9.16
CA TRP A 272 -9.04 -3.44 8.62
C TRP A 272 -8.62 -2.51 9.74
N ILE A 273 -7.47 -1.87 9.63
CA ILE A 273 -7.02 -0.89 10.62
C ILE A 273 -7.03 0.51 9.99
N PRO A 274 -7.40 1.56 10.74
CA PRO A 274 -7.36 2.92 10.20
C PRO A 274 -5.91 3.39 10.01
N ALA A 275 -5.60 4.00 8.88
CA ALA A 275 -4.36 4.74 8.64
C ALA A 275 -4.62 6.24 8.76
N ALA A 276 -3.63 6.96 9.30
CA ALA A 276 -3.67 8.40 9.49
C ALA A 276 -2.80 9.08 8.43
N LYS A 277 -3.40 9.53 7.32
CA LYS A 277 -2.66 10.19 6.25
C LYS A 277 -2.20 11.59 6.68
N ASP A 278 -0.90 11.86 6.68
CA ASP A 278 -0.33 13.22 6.69
C ASP A 278 -0.59 13.94 5.35
N SER A 279 -1.35 15.04 5.37
CA SER A 279 -1.62 15.88 4.19
C SER A 279 -0.59 16.98 3.97
N THR A 280 0.46 17.04 4.79
CA THR A 280 1.58 17.95 4.51
C THR A 280 2.59 17.32 3.56
N LEU A 281 3.46 18.15 2.97
CA LEU A 281 4.59 17.69 2.14
C LEU A 281 5.62 16.85 2.90
N ASN A 282 5.48 16.68 4.22
CA ASN A 282 6.40 15.88 5.03
C ASN A 282 6.11 14.37 4.90
N ALA A 283 4.90 13.99 4.47
CA ALA A 283 4.48 12.60 4.25
C ALA A 283 4.71 11.67 5.47
N ASN A 284 4.58 12.21 6.70
CA ASN A 284 4.74 11.43 7.93
C ASN A 284 3.45 10.62 8.21
N HIS A 285 3.00 9.77 7.30
CA HIS A 285 1.76 9.01 7.51
C HIS A 285 1.83 8.18 8.80
N GLY A 286 0.70 8.13 9.50
CA GLY A 286 0.52 7.44 10.76
C GLY A 286 -0.17 6.09 10.57
N THR A 287 0.25 5.12 11.35
CA THR A 287 -0.23 3.76 11.33
C THR A 287 -0.84 3.43 12.68
N SER A 288 -2.10 2.98 12.70
CA SER A 288 -2.69 2.44 13.93
C SER A 288 -1.99 1.14 14.32
N ALA A 289 -1.71 0.99 15.60
CA ALA A 289 -1.01 -0.15 16.18
C ALA A 289 -1.54 -0.44 17.59
N GLY A 290 -1.14 -1.59 18.16
CA GLY A 290 -1.81 -2.16 19.33
C GLY A 290 -2.94 -3.10 18.91
N SER A 291 -4.00 -3.16 19.72
CA SER A 291 -5.21 -3.94 19.42
C SER A 291 -6.26 -3.17 18.59
N MET A 292 -5.89 -2.01 18.05
CA MET A 292 -6.73 -1.20 17.17
C MET A 292 -7.28 -1.99 15.99
N THR A 293 -8.58 -1.89 15.79
CA THR A 293 -9.37 -2.48 14.71
C THR A 293 -10.16 -1.41 13.96
N SER A 294 -10.90 -1.80 12.92
CA SER A 294 -11.81 -0.89 12.21
C SER A 294 -12.95 -0.35 13.09
N ALA A 295 -13.29 -1.05 14.18
CA ALA A 295 -14.30 -0.58 15.13
C ALA A 295 -13.84 0.67 15.88
N ASP A 296 -12.53 0.85 16.02
CA ASP A 296 -11.91 1.97 16.72
C ASP A 296 -11.91 3.24 15.87
N GLN A 297 -12.30 3.16 14.58
CA GLN A 297 -12.66 4.35 13.82
C GLN A 297 -14.12 4.75 14.05
N VAL A 298 -14.32 5.70 14.94
CA VAL A 298 -15.64 6.20 15.32
C VAL A 298 -16.01 7.48 14.57
N SER A 299 -17.28 7.86 14.61
CA SER A 299 -17.73 9.14 14.04
C SER A 299 -17.13 10.31 14.82
N GLY A 300 -16.23 11.05 14.18
CA GLY A 300 -15.70 12.31 14.69
C GLY A 300 -16.52 13.53 14.25
N ARG A 301 -16.20 14.71 14.81
CA ARG A 301 -16.84 15.96 14.39
C ARG A 301 -16.48 16.36 12.94
N ILE A 302 -15.33 15.92 12.44
CA ILE A 302 -14.85 16.11 11.06
C ILE A 302 -14.10 14.83 10.65
N ASN A 303 -14.46 14.20 9.53
CA ASN A 303 -13.75 13.07 8.89
C ASN A 303 -13.39 11.87 9.80
N GLY A 304 -14.23 11.53 10.79
CA GLY A 304 -13.96 10.41 11.70
C GLY A 304 -13.09 10.77 12.91
N SER A 305 -12.92 9.84 13.83
CA SER A 305 -12.01 9.90 14.98
C SER A 305 -11.52 8.49 15.27
N LEU A 306 -10.37 8.38 15.92
CA LEU A 306 -9.97 7.13 16.56
C LEU A 306 -10.49 7.13 17.99
N ASP A 307 -11.07 6.01 18.42
CA ASP A 307 -11.28 5.65 19.81
C ASP A 307 -10.03 4.90 20.26
N PHE A 308 -9.49 5.27 21.42
CA PHE A 308 -8.34 4.61 22.02
C PHE A 308 -8.86 3.95 23.29
N ASP A 309 -8.81 2.61 23.36
CA ASP A 309 -9.43 1.81 24.41
C ASP A 309 -8.70 1.93 25.78
N GLY A 310 -7.51 2.54 25.77
CA GLY A 310 -6.67 2.79 26.95
C GLY A 310 -5.85 1.58 27.42
N SER A 311 -5.78 0.50 26.63
CA SER A 311 -4.97 -0.69 26.90
C SER A 311 -3.64 -0.61 26.16
N ASP A 312 -3.68 -0.55 24.83
CA ASP A 312 -2.50 -0.59 23.98
C ASP A 312 -2.64 0.14 22.64
N ASP A 313 -3.72 0.89 22.42
CA ASP A 313 -3.93 1.63 21.19
C ASP A 313 -2.96 2.82 21.04
N TYR A 314 -2.27 2.88 19.90
CA TYR A 314 -1.45 4.03 19.53
C TYR A 314 -1.38 4.22 18.02
N VAL A 315 -1.05 5.43 17.60
CA VAL A 315 -0.65 5.70 16.21
C VAL A 315 0.86 5.92 16.16
N SER A 316 1.58 5.12 15.37
CA SER A 316 3.01 5.30 15.08
C SER A 316 3.18 6.14 13.82
N PHE A 317 4.21 6.98 13.75
CA PHE A 317 4.53 7.77 12.57
C PHE A 317 5.99 7.53 12.22
N ALA A 318 6.28 7.20 10.96
CA ALA A 318 7.65 7.12 10.47
C ALA A 318 8.26 8.53 10.51
N SER A 319 9.46 8.68 11.06
CA SER A 319 10.15 9.96 11.12
C SER A 319 11.50 9.87 10.41
N GLN A 320 11.72 10.74 9.42
CA GLN A 320 13.05 10.96 8.86
C GLN A 320 13.94 11.68 9.90
N GLY A 321 14.47 10.91 10.84
CA GLY A 321 15.66 11.29 11.61
C GLY A 321 15.48 12.15 12.85
N GLN A 322 14.29 12.26 13.46
CA GLN A 322 14.17 12.77 14.84
C GLN A 322 12.82 12.41 15.48
N THR A 323 12.90 11.76 16.65
CA THR A 323 11.86 11.48 17.66
C THR A 323 10.51 10.96 17.14
N VAL A 324 10.24 9.66 17.38
CA VAL A 324 8.91 9.05 17.28
C VAL A 324 7.90 9.85 18.11
N ILE A 325 6.84 10.35 17.48
CA ILE A 325 5.73 11.02 18.17
C ILE A 325 4.63 9.99 18.37
N THR A 326 4.58 9.30 19.51
CA THR A 326 3.46 8.41 19.81
C THR A 326 2.28 9.24 20.33
N LEU A 327 1.14 9.20 19.64
CA LEU A 327 -0.13 9.65 20.19
C LEU A 327 -0.79 8.46 20.88
N SER A 328 -0.85 8.51 22.22
CA SER A 328 -1.56 7.56 23.08
C SER A 328 -2.47 8.35 24.02
N ALA A 329 -3.63 7.78 24.35
CA ALA A 329 -4.57 8.37 25.31
C ALA A 329 -4.27 7.95 26.75
#